data_AF-A0A7J4KF12-F1
#
_entry.id   AF-A0A7J4KF12-F1
#
_cell.length_a   1.000
_cell.length_b   1.000
_cell.length_c   1.000
_cell.angle_alpha   90.00
_cell.angle_beta   90.00
_cell.angle_gamma   90.00
#
_symmetry.space_group_name_H-M   'P 1'
#
loop_
_entity.id
_entity.type
_entity.pdbx_description
1 polymer ?
#
loop_
_entity_poly.entity_id
_entity_poly.type
_entity_poly.pdbx_seq_one_letter_code
_entity_poly.pdbx_strand_id
1 'polypeptide(L)' 'GEWGRYAFLDAAAFSYPGFLMTGDKVRMLEHCPVCDRPGPVLEPEIKRAVGEEIRGCAEEVRRMLSVDLSKDS' A
#
# COMPACT_ATOMS: atom_id res chain seq x y z
N GLY A 1 -6.81 -15.03 -7.13
CA GLY A 1 -6.66 -13.65 -6.65
C GLY A 1 -5.20 -13.27 -6.59
N GLU A 2 -4.85 -12.15 -7.22
CA GLU A 2 -3.48 -11.71 -7.46
C GLU A 2 -3.10 -10.51 -6.57
N TRP A 3 -1.82 -10.38 -6.23
CA TRP A 3 -1.30 -9.26 -5.44
C TRP A 3 -0.80 -8.14 -6.35
N GLY A 4 -1.11 -6.90 -5.99
CA GLY A 4 -0.66 -5.71 -6.71
C GLY A 4 -0.48 -4.50 -5.81
N ARG A 5 0.00 -3.40 -6.39
CA ARG A 5 -0.01 -2.08 -5.75
C ARG A 5 -1.32 -1.38 -6.07
N TYR A 6 -1.91 -0.74 -5.08
CA TYR A 6 -3.17 -0.02 -5.27
C TYR A 6 -2.93 1.37 -5.88
N ALA A 7 -3.80 1.78 -6.79
CA ALA A 7 -3.68 3.07 -7.47
C ALA A 7 -5.07 3.63 -7.79
N PHE A 8 -5.18 4.95 -7.77
CA PHE A 8 -6.37 5.66 -8.23
C PHE A 8 -6.14 6.18 -9.65
N LEU A 9 -7.14 6.04 -10.51
CA LEU A 9 -7.13 6.74 -11.79
C LEU A 9 -7.26 8.24 -11.54
N ASP A 10 -6.35 9.01 -12.12
CA ASP A 10 -6.35 10.47 -12.00
C ASP A 10 -7.09 11.06 -13.20
N ALA A 11 -8.32 11.51 -12.96
CA ALA A 11 -9.15 12.15 -13.99
C ALA A 11 -8.63 13.55 -14.39
N ALA A 12 -7.76 14.16 -13.60
CA ALA A 12 -7.15 15.46 -13.89
C ALA A 12 -5.81 15.33 -14.65
N ALA A 13 -5.32 14.10 -14.84
CA ALA A 13 -4.10 13.89 -15.58
C ALA A 13 -4.29 14.21 -17.07
N PHE A 14 -3.43 15.09 -17.58
CA PHE A 14 -3.39 15.44 -19.01
C PHE A 14 -2.59 14.42 -19.85
N SER A 15 -1.95 13.45 -19.20
CA SER A 15 -1.30 12.30 -19.84
C SER A 15 -2.08 11.02 -19.51
N TYR A 16 -2.24 10.14 -20.50
CA TYR A 16 -2.99 8.89 -20.35
C TYR A 16 -2.09 7.64 -20.48
N PRO A 17 -2.27 6.61 -19.63
CA PRO A 17 -3.10 6.63 -18.42
C PRO A 17 -2.41 7.39 -17.27
N GLY A 18 -3.13 8.32 -16.67
CA GLY A 18 -2.71 9.00 -15.46
C GLY A 18 -3.27 8.31 -14.23
N PHE A 19 -2.42 8.02 -13.27
CA PHE A 19 -2.81 7.39 -12.02
C PHE A 19 -1.92 7.82 -10.87
N LEU A 20 -2.50 7.85 -9.67
CA LEU A 20 -1.79 8.07 -8.42
C LEU A 20 -1.57 6.71 -7.75
N MET A 21 -0.33 6.23 -7.81
CA MET A 21 0.08 5.02 -7.11
C MET A 21 0.11 5.29 -5.61
N THR A 22 -0.57 4.44 -4.84
CA THR A 22 -0.40 4.40 -3.39
C THR A 22 0.80 3.53 -3.02
N GLY A 23 1.21 3.63 -1.76
CA GLY A 23 2.18 2.69 -1.19
C GLY A 23 1.52 1.45 -0.58
N ASP A 24 0.29 1.11 -0.97
CA ASP A 24 -0.45 -0.01 -0.42
C ASP A 24 -0.37 -1.23 -1.34
N LYS A 25 -0.17 -2.39 -0.72
CA LYS A 25 -0.23 -3.72 -1.33
C LYS A 25 -1.60 -4.32 -1.03
N VAL A 26 -2.31 -4.69 -2.09
CA VAL A 26 -3.66 -5.25 -2.03
C VAL A 26 -3.74 -6.55 -2.82
N ARG A 27 -4.70 -7.40 -2.47
CA ARG A 27 -5.02 -8.61 -3.22
C ARG A 27 -6.38 -8.45 -3.89
N MET A 28 -6.46 -8.74 -5.18
CA MET A 28 -7.72 -8.75 -5.92
C MET A 28 -8.28 -10.17 -5.98
N LEU A 29 -9.56 -10.34 -5.68
CA LEU A 29 -10.31 -11.60 -5.74
C LEU A 29 -11.32 -11.52 -6.88
N GLU A 30 -11.65 -12.66 -7.50
CA GLU A 30 -12.61 -12.72 -8.63
C GLU A 30 -14.08 -12.57 -8.22
N HIS A 31 -14.37 -12.82 -6.94
CA HIS A 31 -15.70 -12.73 -6.34
C HIS A 31 -15.59 -12.38 -4.85
N CYS A 32 -16.66 -11.86 -4.26
CA CYS A 32 -16.68 -11.53 -2.84
C CYS A 32 -16.80 -12.79 -1.96
N PRO A 33 -15.87 -13.05 -1.02
CA PRO A 33 -15.91 -14.25 -0.18
C PRO A 33 -17.03 -14.24 0.87
N VAL A 34 -17.74 -13.12 1.06
CA VAL A 34 -18.80 -12.97 2.09
C VAL A 34 -20.21 -13.15 1.51
N CYS A 35 -20.46 -12.61 0.31
CA CYS A 35 -21.79 -12.60 -0.30
C CYS A 35 -21.83 -13.13 -1.73
N ASP A 36 -20.71 -13.64 -2.23
CA ASP A 36 -20.54 -14.19 -3.58
C ASP A 36 -20.90 -13.22 -4.72
N ARG A 37 -20.80 -11.91 -4.44
CA ARG A 37 -20.96 -10.87 -5.46
C ARG A 37 -19.98 -11.14 -6.61
N PRO A 38 -20.48 -11.22 -7.87
CA PRO A 38 -19.62 -11.46 -9.03
C PRO A 38 -18.78 -10.22 -9.36
N GLY A 39 -17.58 -10.46 -9.87
CA GLY A 39 -16.66 -9.43 -10.33
C GLY A 39 -15.52 -9.15 -9.34
N PRO A 40 -14.47 -8.43 -9.81
CA PRO A 40 -13.27 -8.23 -9.04
C PRO A 40 -13.54 -7.41 -7.78
N VAL A 41 -13.08 -7.91 -6.64
CA VAL A 41 -13.12 -7.21 -5.35
C VAL A 41 -11.75 -7.18 -4.72
N LEU A 42 -11.48 -6.17 -3.88
CA LEU A 42 -10.29 -6.20 -3.03
C LEU A 42 -10.55 -7.08 -1.82
N GLU A 43 -9.57 -7.92 -1.48
CA GLU A 43 -9.52 -8.59 -0.19
C GLU A 43 -9.52 -7.52 0.92
N PRO A 44 -10.27 -7.70 2.03
CA PRO A 44 -10.39 -6.67 3.06
C PRO A 44 -9.06 -6.24 3.71
N GLU A 45 -8.04 -7.11 3.69
CA GLU A 45 -6.75 -6.80 4.29
C GLU A 45 -5.90 -5.92 3.34
N ILE A 46 -5.55 -4.73 3.81
CA ILE A 46 -4.67 -3.79 3.10
C ILE A 46 -3.38 -3.62 3.91
N LYS A 47 -2.23 -3.77 3.25
CA LYS A 47 -0.90 -3.66 3.88
C LYS A 47 -0.07 -2.59 3.20
N ARG A 48 0.84 -1.92 3.92
CA ARG A 48 1.86 -1.08 3.25
C ARG A 48 2.83 -1.97 2.47
N ALA A 49 3.19 -1.51 1.28
CA ALA A 49 4.26 -2.10 0.50
C ALA A 49 5.61 -1.84 1.21
N VAL A 50 6.54 -2.77 1.02
CA VAL A 50 7.90 -2.61 1.54
C VAL A 50 8.55 -1.37 0.91
N GLY A 51 9.20 -0.53 1.71
CA GLY A 51 9.80 0.75 1.33
C GLY A 51 8.81 1.93 1.30
N GLU A 52 7.53 1.66 1.52
CA GLU A 52 6.46 2.66 1.60
C GLU A 52 6.02 2.89 3.07
N GLU A 53 6.92 2.63 4.03
CA GLU A 53 6.71 2.89 5.46
C GLU A 53 6.44 4.38 5.74
N ILE A 54 6.32 4.74 7.03
CA ILE A 54 6.25 6.15 7.47
C ILE A 54 7.36 6.93 6.73
N ARG A 55 7.19 8.24 6.53
CA ARG A 55 8.24 9.12 6.00
C ARG A 55 8.27 10.40 6.83
N GLY A 56 9.35 11.16 6.74
CA GLY A 56 9.49 12.45 7.45
C GLY A 56 9.86 12.28 8.93
N CYS A 57 9.48 13.23 9.78
CA CYS A 57 9.98 13.33 11.16
C CYS A 57 9.79 12.05 11.98
N ALA A 58 8.68 11.34 11.77
CA ALA A 58 8.41 10.09 12.47
C ALA A 58 9.36 8.94 12.05
N GLU A 59 9.80 8.90 10.78
CA GLU A 59 10.88 7.97 10.40
C GLU A 59 12.24 8.40 10.89
N GLU A 60 12.53 9.70 10.90
CA GLU A 60 13.82 10.17 11.42
C GLU A 60 13.96 9.81 12.90
N VAL A 61 12.90 9.97 13.69
CA VAL A 61 12.86 9.52 15.09
C VAL A 61 12.99 7.99 15.19
N ARG A 62 12.28 7.22 14.36
CA ARG A 62 12.42 5.75 14.32
C ARG A 62 13.86 5.34 14.02
N ARG A 63 14.52 6.02 13.08
CA ARG A 63 15.90 5.77 12.68
C ARG A 63 16.86 6.07 13.83
N MET A 64 16.72 7.22 14.48
CA MET A 64 17.53 7.59 15.66
C MET A 64 17.43 6.52 16.75
N LEU A 65 16.21 6.11 17.10
CA LEU A 65 15.97 5.07 18.09
C LEU A 65 16.58 3.71 17.69
N SER A 66 16.50 3.33 16.42
CA SER A 66 17.09 2.06 15.95
C SER A 66 18.62 2.05 16.05
N VAL A 67 19.27 3.19 15.81
CA VAL A 67 20.73 3.34 15.93
C VAL A 67 21.15 3.27 17.40
N ASP A 68 20.44 3.95 18.30
CA ASP A 68 20.75 3.94 19.73
C ASP A 68 20.62 2.54 20.32
N LEU A 69 19.52 1.84 20.03
CA LEU A 69 19.31 0.46 20.51
C LEU A 69 20.35 -0.53 19.97
N SER A 70 20.90 -0.28 18.77
CA SER A 70 21.96 -1.12 18.20
C SER A 70 23.34 -0.89 18.81
N LYS A 71 23.57 0.24 19.49
CA LYS A 71 24.84 0.53 20.17
C LYS A 71 24.94 -0.10 21.56
N ASP A 72 23.80 -0.43 22.16
CA ASP A 72 23.70 -1.02 23.50
C ASP A 72 23.68 -2.56 23.48
N SER A 73 23.86 -3.18 22.31
CA SER A 73 23.90 -4.65 22.11
C SER A 73 25.29 -5.19 21.79
#